data_AF-H3D340-F1
#
_entry.id   AF-H3D340-F1
#
_cell.length_a   1.000
_cell.length_b   1.000
_cell.length_c   1.000
_cell.angle_alpha   90.00
_cell.angle_beta   90.00
_cell.angle_gamma   90.00
#
_symmetry.space_group_name_H-M   'P 1'
#
loop_
_entity.id
_entity.type
_entity.pdbx_description
1 polymer ?
#
loop_
_entity_poly.entity_id
_entity_poly.type
_entity_poly.pdbx_seq_one_letter_code
_entity_poly.pdbx_strand_id
1 'polypeptide(L)'
;LTVFWQLTDTKRSVHGYTEGRDQLVDQTEAFANRTSLFASQLGLGNASLLLKKVGVADEGSYTCFVRVQDYDSAALLLQVAAFYSKPVVTLEPESNLRPGDKVALTCMAYGGYPQADVIWQDGSGRNLTDNITNSVVANEEGLFTMTSVLSVVLEPNSTYSCQMINPLLGEEGNAFVTITGQNVTFPPVALWVTVGLAVCLFVLLIALAAVCRRKIKESCEEARREGKEKQ
;
A
#
# COMPACT_ATOMS: atom_id res chain seq x y z
N LEU A 1 -4.49 -36.28 -39.74
CA LEU A 1 -4.11 -35.41 -38.61
C LEU A 1 -5.36 -34.74 -38.08
N THR A 2 -5.59 -34.87 -36.79
CA THR A 2 -6.63 -34.16 -36.04
C THR A 2 -5.96 -33.47 -34.86
N VAL A 3 -6.30 -32.22 -34.62
CA VAL A 3 -5.88 -31.45 -33.45
C VAL A 3 -7.12 -30.93 -32.75
N PHE A 4 -7.17 -31.08 -31.44
CA PHE A 4 -8.29 -30.64 -30.63
C PHE A 4 -7.80 -30.01 -29.33
N TRP A 5 -8.27 -28.79 -29.07
CA TRP A 5 -8.01 -28.05 -27.84
C TRP A 5 -9.29 -27.98 -27.01
N GLN A 6 -9.17 -28.24 -25.72
CA GLN A 6 -10.27 -28.08 -24.77
C GLN A 6 -9.78 -27.53 -23.43
N LEU A 7 -10.69 -26.96 -22.65
CA LEU A 7 -10.45 -26.67 -21.24
C LEU A 7 -10.28 -27.99 -20.47
N THR A 8 -9.23 -28.09 -19.66
CA THR A 8 -8.90 -29.33 -18.95
C THR A 8 -9.98 -29.70 -17.95
N ASP A 9 -10.54 -28.74 -17.22
CA ASP A 9 -11.47 -29.01 -16.11
C ASP A 9 -12.89 -29.27 -16.60
N THR A 10 -13.39 -28.43 -17.51
CA THR A 10 -14.78 -28.50 -17.99
C THR A 10 -14.95 -29.31 -19.27
N LYS A 11 -13.85 -29.74 -19.91
CA LYS A 11 -13.85 -30.45 -21.21
C LYS A 11 -14.56 -29.69 -22.34
N ARG A 12 -14.78 -28.38 -22.15
CA ARG A 12 -15.40 -27.50 -23.15
C ARG A 12 -14.44 -27.28 -24.33
N SER A 13 -14.96 -27.41 -25.54
CA SER A 13 -14.19 -27.26 -26.78
C SER A 13 -13.72 -25.82 -26.96
N VAL A 14 -12.42 -25.67 -27.24
CA VAL A 14 -11.74 -24.40 -27.48
C VAL A 14 -11.46 -24.22 -28.97
N HIS A 15 -10.96 -25.26 -29.64
CA HIS A 15 -10.69 -25.24 -31.09
C HIS A 15 -10.54 -26.67 -31.61
N GLY A 16 -11.08 -26.96 -32.80
CA GLY A 16 -10.94 -28.26 -33.47
C GLY A 16 -10.40 -28.10 -34.88
N TYR A 17 -9.59 -29.06 -35.33
CA TYR A 17 -9.03 -29.10 -36.69
C TYR A 17 -8.92 -30.54 -37.17
N THR A 18 -9.56 -30.83 -38.31
CA THR A 18 -9.60 -32.18 -38.91
C THR A 18 -9.68 -32.05 -40.42
N GLU A 19 -9.09 -32.99 -41.16
CA GLU A 19 -9.17 -33.03 -42.64
C GLU A 19 -8.70 -31.75 -43.33
N GLY A 20 -7.70 -31.07 -42.75
CA GLY A 20 -7.10 -29.88 -43.34
C GLY A 20 -7.90 -28.59 -43.15
N ARG A 21 -8.88 -28.57 -42.24
CA ARG A 21 -9.73 -27.40 -41.98
C ARG A 21 -10.15 -27.30 -40.51
N ASP A 22 -10.46 -26.08 -40.09
CA ASP A 22 -11.04 -25.81 -38.77
C ASP A 22 -12.44 -26.45 -38.66
N GLN A 23 -12.75 -27.00 -37.48
CA GLN A 23 -14.01 -27.62 -37.11
C GLN A 23 -14.53 -26.94 -35.84
N LEU A 24 -15.33 -25.89 -36.01
CA LEU A 24 -15.73 -24.97 -34.92
C LEU A 24 -17.20 -25.09 -34.51
N VAL A 25 -17.92 -26.11 -34.99
CA VAL A 25 -19.36 -26.28 -34.72
C VAL A 25 -19.63 -26.41 -33.22
N ASP A 26 -18.82 -27.19 -32.51
CA ASP A 26 -18.95 -27.41 -31.07
C ASP A 26 -18.12 -26.42 -30.23
N GLN A 27 -17.55 -25.38 -30.86
CA GLN A 27 -16.71 -24.41 -30.17
C GLN A 27 -17.53 -23.64 -29.13
N THR A 28 -16.98 -23.52 -27.92
CA THR A 28 -17.59 -22.69 -26.87
C THR A 28 -17.61 -21.23 -27.31
N GLU A 29 -18.76 -20.56 -27.13
CA GLU A 29 -18.99 -19.18 -27.57
C GLU A 29 -17.89 -18.19 -27.11
N ALA A 30 -17.36 -18.36 -25.90
CA ALA A 30 -16.27 -17.54 -25.36
C ALA A 30 -14.99 -17.52 -26.22
N PHE A 31 -14.76 -18.55 -27.06
CA PHE A 31 -13.60 -18.67 -27.94
C PHE A 31 -13.90 -18.35 -29.42
N ALA A 32 -15.16 -18.08 -29.75
CA ALA A 32 -15.59 -17.80 -31.12
C ALA A 32 -14.84 -16.60 -31.71
N ASN A 33 -14.31 -16.75 -32.92
CA ASN A 33 -13.51 -15.74 -33.64
C ASN A 33 -12.22 -15.28 -32.92
N ARG A 34 -11.82 -15.98 -31.85
CA ARG A 34 -10.62 -15.65 -31.07
C ARG A 34 -9.51 -16.68 -31.25
N THR A 35 -9.81 -17.88 -31.75
CA THR A 35 -8.83 -18.96 -31.85
C THR A 35 -8.42 -19.28 -33.29
N SER A 36 -7.19 -19.72 -33.47
CA SER A 36 -6.69 -20.27 -34.74
C SER A 36 -5.45 -21.14 -34.53
N LEU A 37 -5.26 -22.18 -35.34
CA LEU A 37 -4.01 -22.93 -35.39
C LEU A 37 -3.06 -22.39 -36.47
N PHE A 38 -1.77 -22.70 -36.31
CA PHE A 38 -0.75 -22.44 -37.32
C PHE A 38 -0.73 -23.58 -38.35
N ALA A 39 -1.71 -23.61 -39.27
CA ALA A 39 -1.93 -24.73 -40.19
C ALA A 39 -0.66 -25.15 -40.98
N SER A 40 0.17 -24.20 -41.40
CA SER A 40 1.42 -24.47 -42.11
C SER A 40 2.50 -25.14 -41.25
N GLN A 41 2.41 -25.05 -39.92
CA GLN A 41 3.38 -25.63 -38.99
C GLN A 41 2.93 -26.98 -38.42
N LEU A 42 1.68 -27.40 -38.66
CA LEU A 42 1.17 -28.69 -38.21
C LEU A 42 1.97 -29.88 -38.73
N GLY A 43 2.41 -29.83 -40.00
CA GLY A 43 3.26 -30.86 -40.61
C GLY A 43 4.67 -30.94 -39.99
N LEU A 44 5.08 -29.91 -39.27
CA LEU A 44 6.34 -29.85 -38.52
C LEU A 44 6.17 -30.23 -37.04
N GLY A 45 4.96 -30.64 -36.64
CA GLY A 45 4.64 -31.02 -35.26
C GLY A 45 4.22 -29.86 -34.36
N ASN A 46 4.05 -28.65 -34.88
CA ASN A 46 3.57 -27.53 -34.07
C ASN A 46 2.03 -27.45 -34.09
N ALA A 47 1.40 -27.83 -32.98
CA ALA A 47 -0.04 -27.77 -32.75
C ALA A 47 -0.49 -26.58 -31.87
N SER A 48 0.35 -25.54 -31.71
CA SER A 48 0.05 -24.37 -30.88
C SER A 48 -1.23 -23.65 -31.33
N LEU A 49 -1.97 -23.17 -30.32
CA LEU A 49 -3.17 -22.37 -30.48
C LEU A 49 -2.85 -20.89 -30.30
N LEU A 50 -3.26 -20.07 -31.27
CA LEU A 50 -3.33 -18.62 -31.09
C LEU A 50 -4.70 -18.28 -30.47
N LEU A 51 -4.71 -17.64 -29.31
CA LEU A 51 -5.89 -17.05 -28.69
C LEU A 51 -5.77 -15.51 -28.71
N LYS A 52 -6.74 -14.83 -29.32
CA LYS A 52 -6.77 -13.36 -29.49
C LYS A 52 -7.60 -12.70 -28.41
N LYS A 53 -7.23 -11.45 -28.08
CA LYS A 53 -7.94 -10.61 -27.09
C LYS A 53 -8.07 -11.34 -25.75
N VAL A 54 -6.96 -11.84 -25.22
CA VAL A 54 -6.93 -12.60 -23.95
C VAL A 54 -7.46 -11.72 -22.82
N GLY A 55 -8.32 -12.28 -21.98
CA GLY A 55 -8.85 -11.65 -20.77
C GLY A 55 -8.74 -12.59 -19.57
N VAL A 56 -9.08 -12.09 -18.38
CA VAL A 56 -8.95 -12.83 -17.11
C VAL A 56 -9.71 -14.15 -17.13
N ALA A 57 -10.89 -14.19 -17.76
CA ALA A 57 -11.71 -15.39 -17.86
C ALA A 57 -11.09 -16.53 -18.70
N ASP A 58 -10.04 -16.25 -19.48
CA ASP A 58 -9.32 -17.29 -20.23
C ASP A 58 -8.23 -17.97 -19.39
N GLU A 59 -7.86 -17.43 -18.23
CA GLU A 59 -6.90 -18.06 -17.33
C GLU A 59 -7.37 -19.47 -16.94
N GLY A 60 -6.46 -20.44 -17.00
CA GLY A 60 -6.78 -21.81 -16.64
C GLY A 60 -5.97 -22.86 -17.39
N SER A 61 -6.34 -24.11 -17.15
CA SER A 61 -5.67 -25.27 -17.73
C SER A 61 -6.31 -25.69 -19.05
N TYR A 62 -5.47 -25.90 -20.06
CA TYR A 62 -5.85 -26.30 -21.41
C TYR A 62 -5.17 -27.61 -21.76
N THR A 63 -5.87 -28.48 -22.50
CA THR A 63 -5.29 -29.72 -23.03
C THR A 63 -5.41 -29.74 -24.54
N CYS A 64 -4.26 -29.94 -25.19
CA CYS A 64 -4.17 -30.26 -26.60
C CYS A 64 -4.18 -31.76 -26.79
N PHE A 65 -4.94 -32.22 -27.77
CA PHE A 65 -4.97 -33.59 -28.24
C PHE A 65 -4.59 -33.64 -29.70
N VAL A 66 -3.69 -34.56 -30.05
CA VAL A 66 -3.22 -34.75 -31.41
C VAL A 66 -3.43 -36.20 -31.80
N ARG A 67 -4.01 -36.43 -32.97
CA ARG A 67 -4.17 -37.76 -33.57
C ARG A 67 -3.62 -37.77 -34.98
N VAL A 68 -2.64 -38.64 -35.24
CA VAL A 68 -2.12 -38.91 -36.59
C VAL A 68 -2.43 -40.34 -36.97
N GLN A 69 -1.86 -41.29 -36.23
CA GLN A 69 -2.23 -42.71 -36.22
C GLN A 69 -2.63 -43.08 -34.79
N ASP A 70 -1.72 -42.85 -33.85
CA ASP A 70 -1.98 -42.91 -32.42
C ASP A 70 -2.49 -41.56 -31.87
N TYR A 71 -2.89 -41.59 -30.61
CA TYR A 71 -3.43 -40.46 -29.86
C TYR A 71 -2.47 -40.05 -28.76
N ASP A 72 -2.17 -38.75 -28.69
CA ASP A 72 -1.36 -38.18 -27.61
C ASP A 72 -1.96 -36.85 -27.14
N SER A 73 -1.55 -36.43 -25.94
CA SER A 73 -2.07 -35.22 -25.30
C SER A 73 -1.05 -34.52 -24.43
N ALA A 74 -1.11 -33.19 -24.41
CA ALA A 74 -0.32 -32.37 -23.51
C ALA A 74 -1.21 -31.29 -22.86
N ALA A 75 -1.01 -31.06 -21.57
CA ALA A 75 -1.70 -30.01 -20.82
C ALA A 75 -0.75 -28.83 -20.55
N LEU A 76 -1.31 -27.63 -20.51
CA LEU A 76 -0.61 -26.41 -20.12
C LEU A 76 -1.50 -25.53 -19.27
N LEU A 77 -0.89 -24.70 -18.42
CA LEU A 77 -1.55 -23.66 -17.66
C LEU A 77 -1.33 -22.31 -18.35
N LEU A 78 -2.42 -21.65 -18.76
CA LEU A 78 -2.38 -20.26 -19.21
C LEU A 78 -2.56 -19.36 -18.00
N GLN A 79 -1.53 -18.56 -17.68
CA GLN A 79 -1.62 -17.49 -16.70
C GLN A 79 -1.82 -16.15 -17.44
N VAL A 80 -2.70 -15.32 -16.92
CA VAL A 80 -3.03 -14.00 -17.47
C VAL A 80 -2.49 -12.93 -16.53
N ALA A 81 -2.00 -11.83 -17.10
CA ALA A 81 -1.59 -10.67 -16.34
C ALA A 81 -2.00 -9.38 -17.05
N ALA A 82 -2.32 -8.36 -16.26
CA ALA A 82 -2.65 -7.02 -16.71
C ALA A 82 -1.90 -5.99 -15.87
N PHE A 83 -1.45 -4.93 -16.54
CA PHE A 83 -0.72 -3.82 -15.93
C PHE A 83 -1.63 -3.04 -14.98
N TYR A 84 -1.11 -2.65 -13.83
CA TYR A 84 -1.83 -1.73 -12.94
C TYR A 84 -1.65 -0.28 -13.44
N SER A 85 -2.65 0.56 -13.18
CA SER A 85 -2.44 2.01 -13.28
C SER A 85 -1.36 2.47 -12.30
N LYS A 86 -0.75 3.63 -12.54
CA LYS A 86 0.14 4.24 -11.54
C LYS A 86 -0.60 4.38 -10.20
N PRO A 87 -0.02 3.91 -9.07
CA PRO A 87 -0.69 3.99 -7.79
C PRO A 87 -0.85 5.45 -7.33
N VAL A 88 -1.86 5.68 -6.50
CA VAL A 88 -2.14 6.95 -5.85
C VAL A 88 -2.24 6.73 -4.36
N VAL A 89 -1.61 7.60 -3.57
CA VAL A 89 -1.69 7.57 -2.10
C VAL A 89 -2.55 8.72 -1.62
N THR A 90 -3.54 8.41 -0.79
CA THR A 90 -4.39 9.37 -0.08
C THR A 90 -4.22 9.19 1.43
N LEU A 91 -4.67 10.19 2.20
CA LEU A 91 -4.47 10.29 3.64
C LEU A 91 -5.79 10.65 4.32
N GLU A 92 -6.17 9.94 5.37
CA GLU A 92 -7.38 10.21 6.14
C GLU A 92 -7.07 10.32 7.65
N PRO A 93 -7.47 11.43 8.32
CA PRO A 93 -8.08 12.65 7.76
C PRO A 93 -7.08 13.52 6.96
N GLU A 94 -7.57 14.25 5.96
CA GLU A 94 -6.72 15.03 5.04
C GLU A 94 -6.17 16.34 5.65
N SER A 95 -6.76 16.85 6.72
CA SER A 95 -6.44 18.18 7.27
C SER A 95 -6.42 18.22 8.80
N ASN A 96 -5.86 19.31 9.34
CA ASN A 96 -5.73 19.57 10.79
C ASN A 96 -4.86 18.54 11.55
N LEU A 97 -3.95 17.89 10.82
CA LEU A 97 -3.05 16.88 11.34
C LEU A 97 -1.97 17.48 12.24
N ARG A 98 -1.70 16.78 13.34
CA ARG A 98 -0.66 17.10 14.30
C ARG A 98 0.28 15.89 14.46
N PRO A 99 1.56 16.13 14.77
CA PRO A 99 2.44 15.05 15.20
C PRO A 99 1.81 14.27 16.36
N GLY A 100 1.80 12.95 16.28
CA GLY A 100 1.14 12.05 17.24
C GLY A 100 -0.28 11.61 16.86
N ASP A 101 -0.90 12.22 15.85
CA ASP A 101 -2.20 11.76 15.35
C ASP A 101 -2.08 10.41 14.66
N LYS A 102 -3.11 9.56 14.83
CA LYS A 102 -3.25 8.30 14.10
C LYS A 102 -3.95 8.58 12.78
N VAL A 103 -3.33 8.19 11.68
CA VAL A 103 -3.87 8.37 10.33
C VAL A 103 -3.86 7.07 9.55
N ALA A 104 -4.75 7.00 8.56
CA ALA A 104 -4.75 5.95 7.56
C ALA A 104 -4.22 6.49 6.23
N LEU A 105 -3.20 5.82 5.71
CA LEU A 105 -2.65 6.04 4.38
C LEU A 105 -3.20 4.98 3.44
N THR A 106 -3.87 5.39 2.37
CA THR A 106 -4.50 4.46 1.42
C THR A 106 -3.78 4.56 0.08
N CYS A 107 -3.17 3.47 -0.35
CA CYS A 107 -2.55 3.32 -1.67
C CYS A 107 -3.46 2.52 -2.59
N MET A 108 -3.79 3.07 -3.76
CA MET A 108 -4.77 2.49 -4.68
C MET A 108 -4.25 2.48 -6.11
N ALA A 109 -4.48 1.36 -6.82
CA ALA A 109 -4.24 1.23 -8.26
C ALA A 109 -5.34 0.40 -8.92
N TYR A 110 -5.60 0.65 -10.21
CA TYR A 110 -6.74 0.09 -10.94
C TYR A 110 -6.30 -0.78 -12.13
N GLY A 111 -7.17 -1.69 -12.53
CA GLY A 111 -7.10 -2.39 -13.82
C GLY A 111 -6.05 -3.50 -13.94
N GLY A 112 -5.38 -3.86 -12.85
CA GLY A 112 -4.33 -4.88 -12.89
C GLY A 112 -4.81 -6.29 -12.57
N TYR A 113 -4.00 -7.28 -12.95
CA TYR A 113 -4.23 -8.68 -12.63
C TYR A 113 -2.89 -9.45 -12.68
N PRO A 114 -2.63 -10.43 -11.81
CA PRO A 114 -3.41 -10.84 -10.65
C PRO A 114 -3.26 -9.84 -9.49
N GLN A 115 -3.60 -10.23 -8.26
CA GLN A 115 -3.39 -9.40 -7.08
C GLN A 115 -1.90 -9.01 -6.96
N ALA A 116 -1.63 -7.70 -6.79
CA ALA A 116 -0.28 -7.19 -6.62
C ALA A 116 0.27 -7.42 -5.20
N ASP A 117 1.58 -7.55 -5.10
CA ASP A 117 2.30 -7.43 -3.84
C ASP A 117 2.47 -5.94 -3.49
N VAL A 118 2.32 -5.59 -2.21
CA VAL A 118 2.43 -4.19 -1.75
C VAL A 118 3.51 -4.08 -0.71
N ILE A 119 4.40 -3.11 -0.89
CA ILE A 119 5.46 -2.77 0.05
C ILE A 119 5.26 -1.32 0.49
N TRP A 120 5.17 -1.12 1.79
CA TRP A 120 5.15 0.20 2.40
C TRP A 120 6.48 0.50 3.08
N GLN A 121 6.98 1.73 2.89
CA GLN A 121 8.19 2.22 3.53
C GLN A 121 8.00 3.66 4.02
N ASP A 122 8.73 4.04 5.06
CA ASP A 122 8.90 5.45 5.42
C ASP A 122 10.08 6.09 4.67
N GLY A 123 10.25 7.40 4.82
CA GLY A 123 11.33 8.16 4.18
C GLY A 123 12.74 7.75 4.59
N SER A 124 12.90 6.92 5.63
CA SER A 124 14.18 6.33 6.02
C SER A 124 14.43 4.96 5.36
N GLY A 125 13.45 4.44 4.62
CA GLY A 125 13.49 3.11 4.00
C GLY A 125 13.09 1.98 4.95
N ARG A 126 12.58 2.28 6.15
CA ARG A 126 12.10 1.24 7.06
C ARG A 126 10.82 0.63 6.49
N ASN A 127 10.79 -0.70 6.45
CA ASN A 127 9.64 -1.46 5.97
C ASN A 127 8.49 -1.39 7.00
N LEU A 128 7.29 -1.02 6.53
CA LEU A 128 6.06 -0.89 7.33
C LEU A 128 4.98 -1.90 6.90
N THR A 129 5.33 -2.84 6.03
CA THR A 129 4.40 -3.79 5.39
C THR A 129 3.77 -4.77 6.39
N ASP A 130 4.36 -4.99 7.57
CA ASP A 130 3.87 -5.96 8.56
C ASP A 130 2.47 -5.65 9.11
N ASN A 131 2.03 -4.38 9.06
CA ASN A 131 0.75 -3.95 9.65
C ASN A 131 -0.10 -3.16 8.64
N ILE A 132 -0.35 -3.78 7.48
CA ILE A 132 -1.19 -3.23 6.42
C ILE A 132 -2.46 -4.05 6.25
N THR A 133 -3.51 -3.40 5.76
CA THR A 133 -4.74 -4.07 5.35
C THR A 133 -4.89 -3.96 3.85
N ASN A 134 -4.81 -5.09 3.15
CA ASN A 134 -4.99 -5.15 1.70
C ASN A 134 -6.41 -5.60 1.36
N SER A 135 -6.96 -5.03 0.29
CA SER A 135 -8.23 -5.44 -0.28
C SER A 135 -8.20 -5.32 -1.80
N VAL A 136 -8.98 -6.19 -2.45
CA VAL A 136 -9.13 -6.22 -3.91
C VAL A 136 -10.60 -6.22 -4.27
N VAL A 137 -10.93 -5.48 -5.32
CA VAL A 137 -12.27 -5.47 -5.92
C VAL A 137 -12.12 -5.72 -7.42
N ALA A 138 -12.84 -6.71 -7.94
CA ALA A 138 -12.84 -7.02 -9.37
C ALA A 138 -13.90 -6.21 -10.11
N ASN A 139 -13.57 -5.74 -11.31
CA ASN A 139 -14.54 -5.17 -12.25
C ASN A 139 -15.22 -6.29 -13.08
N GLU A 140 -16.11 -5.91 -14.01
CA GLU A 140 -16.84 -6.86 -14.87
C GLU A 140 -15.93 -7.68 -15.80
N GLU A 141 -14.74 -7.18 -16.12
CA GLU A 141 -13.72 -7.86 -16.94
C GLU A 141 -12.82 -8.79 -16.10
N GLY A 142 -13.01 -8.82 -14.78
CA GLY A 142 -12.20 -9.58 -13.83
C GLY A 142 -10.90 -8.87 -13.41
N LEU A 143 -10.64 -7.65 -13.87
CA LEU A 143 -9.47 -6.85 -13.49
C LEU A 143 -9.64 -6.28 -12.08
N PHE A 144 -8.55 -6.19 -11.34
CA PHE A 144 -8.56 -5.79 -9.95
C PHE A 144 -8.28 -4.30 -9.75
N THR A 145 -9.02 -3.71 -8.80
CA THR A 145 -8.64 -2.50 -8.08
C THR A 145 -7.97 -2.95 -6.78
N MET A 146 -6.67 -2.70 -6.67
CA MET A 146 -5.89 -3.03 -5.49
C MET A 146 -5.89 -1.84 -4.53
N THR A 147 -6.20 -2.09 -3.27
CA THR A 147 -6.16 -1.09 -2.21
C THR A 147 -5.34 -1.62 -1.04
N SER A 148 -4.41 -0.81 -0.54
CA SER A 148 -3.62 -1.12 0.64
C SER A 148 -3.70 0.04 1.63
N VAL A 149 -4.05 -0.27 2.87
CA VAL A 149 -4.20 0.72 3.94
C VAL A 149 -3.11 0.49 4.99
N LEU A 150 -2.32 1.52 5.23
CA LEU A 150 -1.30 1.58 6.28
C LEU A 150 -1.77 2.54 7.39
N SER A 151 -1.82 2.06 8.63
CA SER A 151 -2.13 2.90 9.80
C SER A 151 -0.85 3.31 10.53
N VAL A 152 -0.58 4.61 10.62
CA VAL A 152 0.63 5.15 11.26
C VAL A 152 0.32 6.26 12.24
N VAL A 153 1.21 6.45 13.21
CA VAL A 153 1.25 7.63 14.07
C VAL A 153 2.15 8.66 13.39
N LEU A 154 1.64 9.87 13.18
CA LEU A 154 2.36 10.88 12.44
C LEU A 154 3.61 11.38 13.16
N GLU A 155 4.71 11.38 12.43
CA GLU A 155 5.94 12.05 12.79
C GLU A 155 6.07 13.37 12.01
N PRO A 156 6.79 14.38 12.54
CA PRO A 156 6.97 15.65 11.87
C PRO A 156 7.82 15.49 10.60
N ASN A 157 7.33 16.03 9.47
CA ASN A 157 8.03 16.04 8.18
C ASN A 157 8.36 14.63 7.65
N SER A 158 7.39 13.73 7.72
CA SER A 158 7.55 12.34 7.28
C SER A 158 7.03 12.11 5.87
N THR A 159 7.78 11.31 5.12
CA THR A 159 7.37 10.79 3.81
C THR A 159 7.05 9.30 3.95
N TYR A 160 6.00 8.86 3.28
CA TYR A 160 5.63 7.45 3.17
C TYR A 160 5.52 7.08 1.71
N SER A 161 6.05 5.93 1.34
CA SER A 161 6.01 5.39 -0.02
C SER A 161 5.32 4.03 -0.05
N CYS A 162 4.52 3.84 -1.09
CA CYS A 162 3.87 2.60 -1.45
C CYS A 162 4.43 2.14 -2.80
N GLN A 163 4.87 0.89 -2.85
CA GLN A 163 5.29 0.19 -4.05
C GLN A 163 4.32 -0.98 -4.29
N MET A 164 3.75 -1.04 -5.48
CA MET A 164 2.89 -2.12 -5.95
C MET A 164 3.61 -2.92 -7.03
N ILE A 165 3.65 -4.25 -6.89
CA ILE A 165 4.41 -5.13 -7.77
C ILE A 165 3.46 -6.15 -8.38
N ASN A 166 3.41 -6.22 -9.71
CA ASN A 166 2.71 -7.30 -10.41
C ASN A 166 3.61 -8.56 -10.40
N PRO A 167 3.20 -9.66 -9.75
CA PRO A 167 4.07 -10.82 -9.52
C PRO A 167 4.38 -11.62 -10.81
N LEU A 168 3.55 -11.49 -11.85
CA LEU A 168 3.76 -12.20 -13.12
C LEU A 168 4.54 -11.37 -14.13
N LEU A 169 4.32 -10.05 -14.16
CA LEU A 169 4.99 -9.15 -15.09
C LEU A 169 6.31 -8.59 -14.55
N GLY A 170 6.50 -8.63 -13.23
CA GLY A 170 7.61 -7.92 -12.56
C GLY A 170 7.50 -6.40 -12.70
N GLU A 171 6.31 -5.88 -13.02
CA GLU A 171 6.06 -4.45 -13.13
C GLU A 171 5.94 -3.83 -11.73
N GLU A 172 6.57 -2.67 -11.54
CA GLU A 172 6.52 -1.92 -10.29
C GLU A 172 5.90 -0.53 -10.48
N GLY A 173 4.88 -0.22 -9.68
CA GLY A 173 4.28 1.09 -9.56
C GLY A 173 4.61 1.72 -8.21
N ASN A 174 5.04 2.99 -8.20
CA ASN A 174 5.43 3.70 -6.97
C ASN A 174 4.61 4.98 -6.77
N ALA A 175 4.22 5.21 -5.52
CA ALA A 175 3.55 6.42 -5.07
C ALA A 175 4.08 6.84 -3.70
N PHE A 176 4.09 8.14 -3.43
CA PHE A 176 4.55 8.67 -2.15
C PHE A 176 3.69 9.85 -1.73
N VAL A 177 3.63 10.06 -0.41
CA VAL A 177 3.00 11.24 0.20
C VAL A 177 3.96 11.80 1.23
N THR A 178 4.06 13.13 1.27
CA THR A 178 4.88 13.84 2.26
C THR A 178 3.97 14.68 3.12
N ILE A 179 4.06 14.45 4.43
CA ILE A 179 3.26 15.12 5.44
C ILE A 179 4.15 16.20 6.05
N THR A 180 3.88 17.44 5.69
CA THR A 180 4.61 18.59 6.22
C THR A 180 3.96 19.03 7.52
N GLY A 181 4.74 19.01 8.60
CA GLY A 181 4.27 19.53 9.88
C GLY A 181 4.24 21.05 9.82
N GLN A 182 3.15 21.67 10.30
CA GLN A 182 3.25 23.08 10.66
C GLN A 182 4.17 23.19 11.88
N ASN A 183 5.24 23.98 11.76
CA ASN A 183 6.08 24.32 12.89
C ASN A 183 5.19 24.87 14.01
N VAL A 184 5.13 24.18 15.15
CA VAL A 184 4.42 24.66 16.33
C VAL A 184 5.22 25.85 16.86
N THR A 185 4.99 27.03 16.29
CA THR A 185 5.50 28.28 16.84
C THR A 185 4.75 28.51 18.14
N PHE A 186 5.44 28.41 19.27
CA PHE A 186 4.90 28.86 20.55
C PHE A 186 4.41 30.31 20.35
N PRO A 187 3.12 30.61 20.64
CA PRO A 187 2.63 31.96 20.46
C PRO A 187 3.50 32.90 21.31
N PRO A 188 3.98 34.03 20.76
CA PRO A 188 4.82 34.97 21.49
C PRO A 188 4.23 35.31 22.86
N VAL A 189 2.90 35.41 22.94
CA VAL A 189 2.13 35.64 24.16
C VAL A 189 2.44 34.62 25.26
N ALA A 190 2.50 33.33 24.94
CA ALA A 190 2.81 32.28 25.93
C ALA A 190 4.24 32.42 26.48
N LEU A 191 5.18 32.83 25.61
CA LEU A 191 6.57 33.06 25.97
C LEU A 191 6.72 34.32 26.87
N TRP A 192 5.97 35.38 26.57
CA TRP A 192 5.94 36.57 27.44
C TRP A 192 5.25 36.31 28.78
N VAL A 193 4.22 35.45 28.81
CA VAL A 193 3.54 35.05 30.05
C VAL A 193 4.46 34.23 30.95
N THR A 194 5.22 33.27 30.40
CA THR A 194 6.18 32.48 31.20
C THR A 194 7.31 33.35 31.75
N VAL A 195 7.84 34.27 30.93
CA VAL A 195 8.84 35.25 31.38
C VAL A 195 8.25 36.15 32.49
N GLY A 196 7.03 36.66 32.31
CA GLY A 196 6.35 37.49 33.30
C GLY A 196 6.15 36.76 34.64
N LEU A 197 5.68 35.52 34.61
CA LEU A 197 5.53 34.69 35.81
C LEU A 197 6.87 34.42 36.51
N ALA A 198 7.93 34.14 35.75
CA ALA A 198 9.26 33.94 36.30
C ALA A 198 9.80 35.21 37.00
N VAL A 199 9.60 36.38 36.40
CA VAL A 199 9.97 37.67 37.02
C VAL A 199 9.16 37.91 38.29
N CYS A 200 7.85 37.68 38.27
CA CYS A 200 7.00 37.82 39.45
C CYS A 200 7.44 36.91 40.60
N LEU A 201 7.75 35.64 40.31
CA LEU A 201 8.29 34.69 41.28
C LEU A 201 9.63 35.16 41.84
N PHE A 202 10.53 35.66 41.00
CA PHE A 202 11.82 36.17 41.43
C PHE A 202 11.69 37.38 42.36
N VAL A 203 10.81 38.33 42.03
CA VAL A 203 10.52 39.50 42.87
C VAL A 203 9.91 39.07 44.22
N LEU A 204 8.98 38.11 44.21
CA LEU A 204 8.40 37.56 45.44
C LEU A 204 9.46 36.90 46.32
N LEU A 205 10.38 36.12 45.74
CA LEU A 205 11.49 35.51 46.48
C LEU A 205 12.42 36.56 47.09
N ILE A 206 12.73 37.64 46.37
CA ILE A 206 13.52 38.77 46.90
C ILE A 206 12.78 39.44 48.06
N ALA A 207 11.48 39.71 47.91
CA ALA A 207 10.67 40.33 48.95
C ALA A 207 10.60 39.46 50.20
N LEU A 208 10.36 38.15 50.05
CA LEU A 208 10.38 37.19 51.15
C LEU A 208 11.75 37.13 51.83
N ALA A 209 12.84 37.09 51.06
CA ALA A 209 14.19 37.12 51.62
C ALA A 209 14.47 38.43 52.38
N ALA A 210 13.98 39.57 51.91
CA ALA A 210 14.11 40.85 52.59
C ALA A 210 13.31 40.89 53.90
N VAL A 211 12.08 40.38 53.90
CA VAL A 211 11.23 40.26 55.11
C VAL A 211 11.85 39.29 56.12
N CYS A 212 12.32 38.11 55.68
CA CYS A 212 13.05 37.17 56.52
C CYS A 212 14.28 37.81 57.14
N ARG A 213 15.09 38.55 56.37
CA ARG A 213 16.27 39.27 56.90
C ARG A 213 15.89 40.32 57.94
N ARG A 214 14.81 41.08 57.72
CA ARG A 214 14.33 42.08 58.69
C ARG A 214 13.88 41.42 59.99
N LYS A 215 13.06 40.37 59.92
CA LYS A 215 12.60 39.62 61.11
C LYS A 215 13.75 38.98 61.88
N ILE A 216 14.74 38.40 61.20
CA ILE A 216 15.94 37.84 61.85
C ILE A 216 16.70 38.94 62.58
N LYS A 217 16.85 40.12 61.95
CA LYS A 217 17.53 41.26 62.57
C LYS A 217 16.80 41.76 63.82
N GLU A 218 15.48 41.91 63.75
CA GLU A 218 14.64 42.30 64.89
C GLU A 218 14.75 41.29 66.05
N SER A 219 14.66 39.99 65.76
CA SER A 219 14.82 38.93 66.77
C SER A 219 16.22 38.88 67.38
N CYS A 220 17.29 39.12 66.60
CA CYS A 220 18.65 39.25 67.13
C CYS A 220 18.83 40.50 67.99
N GLU A 221 18.19 41.61 67.65
CA GLU A 221 18.21 42.84 68.46
C GLU A 221 17.45 42.66 69.78
N GLU A 222 16.31 41.95 69.78
CA GLU A 222 15.58 41.57 70.99
C GLU A 222 16.41 40.64 71.89
N ALA A 223 16.98 39.55 71.34
CA ALA A 223 17.85 38.64 72.11
C ALA A 223 19.09 39.34 72.71
N ARG A 224 19.65 40.34 72.00
CA ARG A 224 20.77 41.14 72.50
C ARG A 224 20.37 42.12 73.60
N ARG A 225 19.13 42.58 73.64
CA ARG A 225 18.59 43.39 74.76
C ARG A 225 18.35 42.53 75.99
N GLU A 226 17.73 41.36 75.82
CA GLU A 226 17.48 40.43 76.93
C GLU A 226 18.76 39.86 77.54
N GLY A 227 19.82 39.63 76.74
CA GLY A 227 21.12 39.20 77.24
C GLY A 227 21.90 40.28 78.00
N LYS A 228 21.58 41.57 77.79
CA LYS A 228 22.20 42.68 78.52
C LYS A 228 21.51 42.99 79.85
N GLU A 229 20.25 42.61 80.02
CA GLU A 229 19.51 42.79 81.28
C GLU A 229 19.78 41.66 82.30
N LYS A 230 20.45 40.58 81.89
CA LYS A 230 20.78 39.41 82.75
C LYS A 230 22.25 39.35 83.21
N GLN A 231 23.04 40.41 83.03
CA GLN A 231 24.45 40.49 83.45
C GLN A 231 24.62 41.48 84.60
#